data_AF-A0A7C4E2J1-F1
#
_entry.id   AF-A0A7C4E2J1-F1
#
_cell.length_a   1.000
_cell.length_b   1.000
_cell.length_c   1.000
_cell.angle_alpha   90.00
_cell.angle_beta   90.00
_cell.angle_gamma   90.00
#
_symmetry.space_group_name_H-M   'P 1'
#
loop_
_entity.id
_entity.type
_entity.pdbx_description
1 polymer ?
#
loop_
_entity_poly.entity_id
_entity_poly.type
_entity_poly.pdbx_seq_one_letter_code
_entity_poly.pdbx_strand_id
1 'polypeptide(L)'
;MAINLKQIAGMEAAYVKGHRMCAGCGVAVFVRQLFIAAKTVGVDVVIANATGCLEVTSSVYPESAWKYPWLHVAFENAPAAISGVERAYYALKAKGKIKDDRKVKFVAIG
;
A
#
# COMPACT_ATOMS: atom_id res chain seq x y z
N MET A 1 2.21 -21.81 -9.76
CA MET A 1 0.87 -21.46 -9.22
C MET A 1 0.06 -20.91 -10.37
N ALA A 2 -1.05 -21.57 -10.75
CA ALA A 2 -1.91 -21.07 -11.82
C ALA A 2 -2.81 -19.95 -11.26
N ILE A 3 -2.84 -18.80 -11.92
CA ILE A 3 -3.63 -17.63 -11.50
C ILE A 3 -4.94 -17.60 -12.28
N ASN A 4 -6.08 -17.50 -11.58
CA ASN A 4 -7.39 -17.36 -12.20
C ASN A 4 -7.83 -15.88 -12.21
N LEU A 5 -7.83 -15.26 -13.39
CA LEU A 5 -8.20 -13.85 -13.56
C LEU A 5 -9.64 -13.55 -13.14
N LYS A 6 -10.59 -14.48 -13.35
CA LYS A 6 -12.00 -14.26 -12.95
C LYS A 6 -12.14 -14.14 -11.43
N GLN A 7 -11.38 -14.93 -10.68
CA GLN A 7 -11.37 -14.86 -9.22
C GLN A 7 -10.71 -13.57 -8.73
N ILE A 8 -9.61 -13.18 -9.36
CA ILE A 8 -8.87 -11.97 -9.00
C ILE A 8 -9.65 -10.68 -9.28
N ALA A 9 -10.40 -10.63 -10.38
CA ALA A 9 -11.14 -9.43 -10.78
C ALA A 9 -12.13 -8.94 -9.70
N GLY A 10 -12.69 -9.87 -8.91
CA GLY A 10 -13.62 -9.58 -7.81
C GLY A 10 -12.94 -9.24 -6.48
N MET A 11 -11.61 -9.34 -6.38
CA MET A 11 -10.92 -9.09 -5.12
C MET A 11 -10.94 -7.61 -4.76
N GLU A 12 -11.25 -7.34 -3.50
CA GLU A 12 -11.06 -6.01 -2.93
C GLU A 12 -9.57 -5.74 -2.70
N ALA A 13 -9.10 -4.63 -3.29
CA ALA A 13 -7.75 -4.11 -3.15
C ALA A 13 -7.70 -3.07 -2.03
N ALA A 14 -6.53 -2.89 -1.42
CA ALA A 14 -6.33 -1.89 -0.37
C ALA A 14 -6.48 -0.43 -0.88
N TYR A 15 -6.16 -0.21 -2.15
CA TYR A 15 -6.45 1.02 -2.87
C TYR A 15 -7.82 0.90 -3.56
N VAL A 16 -8.79 1.65 -3.03
CA VAL A 16 -10.21 1.53 -3.42
C VAL A 16 -10.66 2.64 -4.36
N LYS A 17 -11.88 2.49 -4.89
CA LYS A 17 -12.58 3.57 -5.61
C LYS A 17 -12.81 4.78 -4.70
N GLY A 18 -13.02 5.95 -5.28
CA GLY A 18 -13.20 7.21 -4.54
C GLY A 18 -11.94 8.07 -4.46
N HIS A 19 -11.10 8.03 -5.49
CA HIS A 19 -9.93 8.90 -5.65
C HIS A 19 -10.14 9.87 -6.82
N ARG A 20 -9.41 10.99 -6.83
CA ARG A 20 -9.50 12.07 -7.82
C ARG A 20 -8.49 11.94 -8.97
N MET A 21 -7.98 10.74 -9.22
CA MET A 21 -7.12 10.45 -10.36
C MET A 21 -7.87 10.62 -11.69
N CYS A 22 -7.17 11.05 -12.74
CA CYS A 22 -7.73 11.19 -14.08
C CYS A 22 -8.32 9.87 -14.60
N ALA A 23 -9.33 9.97 -15.48
CA ALA A 23 -9.88 8.81 -16.16
C ALA A 23 -8.78 8.05 -16.92
N GLY A 24 -8.62 6.76 -16.65
CA GLY A 24 -7.58 5.92 -17.26
C GLY A 24 -6.17 6.14 -16.69
N CYS A 25 -6.01 6.80 -15.54
CA CYS A 25 -4.70 6.97 -14.92
C CYS A 25 -4.01 5.62 -14.65
N GLY A 26 -2.83 5.42 -15.27
CA GLY A 26 -2.06 4.19 -15.12
C GLY A 26 -1.56 3.94 -13.69
N VAL A 27 -1.28 5.00 -12.93
CA VAL A 27 -0.81 4.89 -11.54
C VAL A 27 -1.89 4.30 -10.64
N ALA A 28 -3.14 4.75 -10.76
CA ALA A 28 -4.26 4.20 -10.00
C ALA A 28 -4.47 2.70 -10.29
N VAL A 29 -4.37 2.32 -11.56
CA VAL A 29 -4.46 0.91 -11.98
C VAL A 29 -3.29 0.11 -11.41
N PHE A 30 -2.07 0.60 -11.54
CA PHE A 30 -0.87 -0.08 -11.02
C PHE A 30 -0.96 -0.34 -9.52
N VAL A 31 -1.26 0.69 -8.72
CA VAL A 31 -1.36 0.56 -7.26
C VAL A 31 -2.46 -0.42 -6.88
N ARG A 32 -3.61 -0.38 -7.55
CA ARG A 32 -4.67 -1.37 -7.34
C ARG A 32 -4.18 -2.80 -7.63
N GLN A 33 -3.50 -3.01 -8.76
CA GLN A 33 -2.98 -4.33 -9.14
C GLN A 33 -1.86 -4.81 -8.20
N LEU A 34 -1.02 -3.91 -7.70
CA LEU A 34 0.02 -4.22 -6.71
C LEU A 34 -0.57 -4.91 -5.48
N PHE A 35 -1.63 -4.34 -4.89
CA PHE A 35 -2.27 -4.93 -3.72
C PHE A 35 -2.99 -6.25 -4.02
N ILE A 36 -3.63 -6.34 -5.19
CA ILE A 36 -4.25 -7.57 -5.65
C ILE A 36 -3.20 -8.69 -5.77
N ALA A 37 -2.06 -8.39 -6.39
CA ALA A 37 -0.95 -9.31 -6.55
C ALA A 37 -0.38 -9.73 -5.19
N ALA A 38 -0.15 -8.77 -4.29
CA ALA A 38 0.35 -9.04 -2.94
C ALA A 38 -0.60 -9.96 -2.14
N LYS A 39 -1.91 -9.67 -2.18
CA LYS A 39 -2.93 -10.51 -1.53
C LYS A 39 -2.98 -11.92 -2.12
N THR A 40 -2.79 -12.04 -3.44
CA THR A 40 -2.76 -13.35 -4.13
C THR A 40 -1.59 -14.22 -3.64
N VAL A 41 -0.45 -13.62 -3.30
CA VAL A 41 0.72 -14.34 -2.76
C VAL A 41 0.77 -14.39 -1.23
N GLY A 42 -0.30 -13.97 -0.55
CA GLY A 42 -0.41 -14.00 0.91
C GLY A 42 0.52 -13.02 1.61
N VAL A 43 0.72 -11.84 1.03
CA VAL A 43 1.60 -10.78 1.54
C VAL A 43 0.78 -9.52 1.79
N ASP A 44 0.91 -8.97 3.00
CA ASP A 44 0.42 -7.64 3.33
C ASP A 44 1.46 -6.58 2.93
N VAL A 45 0.99 -5.43 2.47
CA VAL A 45 1.85 -4.33 2.02
C VAL A 45 1.61 -3.10 2.87
N VAL A 46 2.69 -2.51 3.37
CA VAL A 46 2.71 -1.20 4.03
C VAL A 46 3.42 -0.23 3.11
N ILE A 47 2.83 0.95 2.92
CA ILE A 47 3.34 1.95 1.96
C ILE A 47 3.73 3.23 2.69
N ALA A 48 4.91 3.77 2.34
CA ALA A 48 5.20 5.20 2.50
C ALA A 48 5.10 5.87 1.14
N ASN A 49 4.26 6.89 1.03
CA ASN A 49 3.93 7.57 -0.21
C ASN A 49 4.40 9.02 -0.13
N ALA A 50 5.39 9.35 -0.95
CA ALA A 50 5.88 10.71 -1.11
C ALA A 50 4.77 11.61 -1.66
N THR A 51 4.81 12.89 -1.28
CA THR A 51 3.94 13.91 -1.87
C THR A 51 4.02 13.87 -3.40
N GLY A 52 2.88 13.75 -4.07
CA GLY A 52 2.84 13.62 -5.52
C GLY A 52 1.44 13.28 -6.03
N CYS A 53 1.29 13.07 -7.35
CA CYS A 53 -0.02 12.83 -7.98
C CYS A 53 -0.83 11.74 -7.28
N LEU A 54 -0.19 10.62 -6.91
CA LEU A 54 -0.88 9.54 -6.21
C LEU A 54 -1.39 10.00 -4.84
N GLU A 55 -0.57 10.67 -4.05
CA GLU A 55 -0.92 11.13 -2.70
C GLU A 55 -2.04 12.17 -2.74
N VAL A 56 -1.84 13.28 -3.47
CA VAL A 56 -2.77 14.43 -3.48
C VAL A 56 -4.13 14.10 -4.08
N THR A 57 -4.26 13.03 -4.87
CA THR A 57 -5.54 12.63 -5.45
C THR A 57 -6.25 11.52 -4.67
N SER A 58 -5.54 10.81 -3.79
CA SER A 58 -6.08 9.65 -3.08
C SER A 58 -6.33 9.88 -1.60
N SER A 59 -5.84 10.99 -1.04
CA SER A 59 -5.92 11.29 0.40
C SER A 59 -6.40 12.71 0.71
N VAL A 60 -7.21 13.29 -0.18
CA VAL A 60 -7.75 14.64 0.03
C VAL A 60 -8.74 14.64 1.17
N TYR A 61 -8.44 15.41 2.22
CA TYR A 61 -9.34 15.60 3.34
C TYR A 61 -10.78 15.96 2.88
N PRO A 62 -11.83 15.35 3.46
CA PRO A 62 -11.82 14.40 4.57
C PRO A 62 -11.74 12.91 4.15
N GLU A 63 -11.49 12.63 2.88
CA GLU A 63 -11.60 11.30 2.29
C GLU A 63 -10.23 10.62 2.13
N SER A 64 -10.22 9.29 2.13
CA SER A 64 -9.04 8.50 1.80
C SER A 64 -9.43 7.26 1.00
N ALA A 65 -8.74 7.02 -0.10
CA ALA A 65 -8.86 5.82 -0.92
C ALA A 65 -8.02 4.65 -0.40
N TRP A 66 -7.38 4.79 0.77
CA TRP A 66 -6.51 3.78 1.38
C TRP A 66 -7.23 3.07 2.54
N LYS A 67 -7.47 1.77 2.41
CA LYS A 67 -8.04 0.92 3.48
C LYS A 67 -7.00 0.22 4.36
N TYR A 68 -5.72 0.29 3.99
CA TYR A 68 -4.61 -0.39 4.67
C TYR A 68 -3.59 0.62 5.19
N PRO A 69 -2.63 0.19 6.03
CA PRO A 69 -1.56 1.04 6.52
C PRO A 69 -0.81 1.76 5.39
N TRP A 70 -1.03 3.07 5.32
CA TRP A 70 -0.46 3.98 4.35
C TRP A 70 0.04 5.21 5.09
N LEU A 71 1.24 5.66 4.76
CA LEU A 71 1.91 6.78 5.39
C LEU A 71 2.21 7.85 4.34
N HIS A 72 1.61 9.03 4.51
CA HIS A 72 2.05 10.23 3.79
C HIS A 72 3.38 10.72 4.36
N VAL A 73 4.29 11.10 3.48
CA VAL A 73 5.59 11.70 3.82
C VAL A 73 5.97 12.79 2.82
N ALA A 74 6.96 13.60 3.18
CA ALA A 74 7.48 14.64 2.30
C ALA A 74 8.09 14.03 1.02
N PHE A 75 8.26 14.87 0.00
CA PHE A 75 8.68 14.43 -1.33
C PHE A 75 10.02 13.67 -1.31
N GLU A 76 10.96 14.14 -0.48
CA GLU A 76 12.35 13.70 -0.47
C GLU A 76 12.63 12.47 0.42
N ASN A 77 11.68 12.01 1.24
CA ASN A 77 12.00 11.12 2.36
C ASN A 77 11.19 9.81 2.47
N ALA A 78 10.43 9.41 1.44
CA ALA A 78 9.69 8.14 1.47
C ALA A 78 10.57 6.89 1.72
N PRO A 79 11.75 6.72 1.10
CA PRO A 79 12.63 5.58 1.38
C PRO A 79 13.16 5.57 2.83
N ALA A 80 13.46 6.73 3.40
CA ALA A 80 13.92 6.86 4.77
C ALA A 80 12.80 6.55 5.77
N ALA A 81 11.58 7.03 5.51
CA ALA A 81 10.44 6.75 6.35
C ALA A 81 10.07 5.26 6.35
N ILE A 82 10.00 4.63 5.17
CA ILE A 82 9.58 3.22 5.08
C ILE A 82 10.59 2.26 5.70
N SER A 83 11.89 2.56 5.60
CA SER A 83 12.94 1.77 6.28
C SER A 83 12.87 1.91 7.80
N GLY A 84 12.49 3.09 8.31
CA GLY A 84 12.16 3.29 9.72
C GLY A 84 10.97 2.44 10.17
N VAL A 85 9.90 2.40 9.38
CA VAL A 85 8.71 1.57 9.63
C VAL A 85 9.06 0.08 9.63
N GLU A 86 9.85 -0.38 8.66
CA GLU A 86 10.35 -1.76 8.61
C GLU A 86 11.13 -2.11 9.88
N ARG A 87 12.07 -1.24 10.28
CA ARG A 87 12.88 -1.50 11.48
C ARG A 87 12.03 -1.52 12.74
N ALA A 88 11.05 -0.62 12.85
CA ALA A 88 10.11 -0.59 13.96
C ALA A 88 9.27 -1.88 14.03
N TYR A 89 8.77 -2.38 12.89
CA TYR A 89 8.02 -3.63 12.81
C TYR A 89 8.83 -4.81 13.36
N TYR A 90 10.07 -5.00 12.89
CA TYR A 90 10.91 -6.11 13.38
C TYR A 90 11.30 -5.95 14.85
N ALA A 91 11.55 -4.72 15.32
CA ALA A 91 11.82 -4.46 16.73
C ALA A 91 10.62 -4.80 17.62
N LEU A 92 9.39 -4.47 17.19
CA LEU A 92 8.17 -4.82 17.90
C LEU A 92 7.88 -6.32 17.87
N LYS A 93 8.18 -7.00 16.76
CA LYS A 93 8.07 -8.46 16.64
C LYS A 93 9.06 -9.19 17.56
N ALA A 94 10.32 -8.75 17.62
CA ALA A 94 11.32 -9.30 18.54
C ALA A 94 10.93 -9.12 20.02
N LYS A 95 10.22 -8.04 20.34
CA LYS A 95 9.66 -7.78 21.68
C LYS A 95 8.35 -8.53 21.96
N GLY A 96 7.87 -9.38 21.05
CA GLY A 96 6.62 -10.13 21.20
C GLY A 96 5.35 -9.27 21.16
N LYS A 97 5.44 -7.99 20.76
CA LYS A 97 4.29 -7.07 20.67
C LYS A 97 3.46 -7.30 19.41
N ILE A 98 4.08 -7.82 18.37
CA ILE A 98 3.41 -8.28 17.15
C ILE A 98 3.50 -9.80 17.17
N LYS A 99 2.36 -10.45 17.45
CA LYS A 99 2.26 -11.92 17.56
C LYS A 99 1.98 -12.62 16.23
N ASP A 100 1.85 -11.83 15.18
CA ASP A 100 1.41 -12.26 13.87
C ASP A 100 2.55 -12.82 13.01
N ASP A 101 2.28 -13.91 12.30
CA ASP A 101 3.19 -14.57 11.36
C ASP A 101 2.99 -14.11 9.91
N ARG A 102 2.05 -13.18 9.66
CA ARG A 102 1.84 -12.55 8.35
C ARG A 102 3.14 -12.05 7.72
N LYS A 103 3.26 -12.32 6.43
CA LYS A 103 4.35 -11.82 5.58
C LYS A 103 4.02 -10.38 5.20
N VAL A 104 4.83 -9.44 5.68
CA VAL A 104 4.67 -8.02 5.40
C VAL A 104 5.79 -7.55 4.46
N LYS A 105 5.44 -6.74 3.47
CA LYS A 105 6.38 -6.02 2.61
C LYS A 105 6.21 -4.52 2.79
N PHE A 106 7.33 -3.82 2.78
CA PHE A 106 7.42 -2.39 2.98
C PHE A 106 7.81 -1.74 1.65
N VAL A 107 7.00 -0.81 1.17
CA VAL A 107 7.14 -0.23 -0.18
C VAL A 107 7.16 1.29 -0.08
N ALA A 108 8.15 1.92 -0.71
CA ALA A 108 8.13 3.36 -0.97
C ALA A 108 7.53 3.61 -2.35
N ILE A 109 6.67 4.62 -2.45
CA ILE A 109 6.15 5.15 -3.71
C ILE A 109 6.46 6.65 -3.74
N GLY A 110 7.05 7.14 -4.83
CA GLY A 110 7.42 8.54 -5.03
C GLY A 110 7.91 8.76 -6.45
#